data_AF-A0A4R4WV76-F1
#
_entry.id   AF-A0A4R4WV76-F1
#
_cell.length_a   1.000
_cell.length_b   1.000
_cell.length_c   1.000
_cell.angle_alpha   90.00
_cell.angle_beta   90.00
_cell.angle_gamma   90.00
#
_symmetry.space_group_name_H-M   'P 1'
#
loop_
_entity.id
_entity.type
_entity.pdbx_description
1 polymer ?
#
loop_
_entity_poly.entity_id
_entity_poly.type
_entity_poly.pdbx_seq_one_letter_code
_entity_poly.pdbx_strand_id
1 'polypeptide(L)'
;MNPRTAYITAPLLVLAYGAIVIDIVIGFMAADHDAMGPLFEQVQAVPGAQLVIHDAGPFLFYVAQLALVVHLAAHKQVKIWTPALVAVDLALPLVNKDLMSVGALFLLVSFWPLARRSIPAARRTSVHA
;
A
#
# COMPACT_ATOMS: atom_id res chain seq x y z
N MET A 1 -11.14 -9.01 15.06
CA MET A 1 -10.34 -9.24 13.84
C MET A 1 -10.05 -10.73 13.77
N ASN A 2 -10.45 -11.43 12.71
CA ASN A 2 -10.28 -12.89 12.64
C ASN A 2 -8.79 -13.23 12.45
N PRO A 3 -8.24 -14.22 13.17
CA PRO A 3 -6.81 -14.54 13.12
C PRO A 3 -6.36 -14.97 11.71
N ARG A 4 -7.25 -15.58 10.93
CA ARG A 4 -7.01 -16.00 9.54
C ARG A 4 -6.68 -14.84 8.59
N THR A 5 -7.26 -13.65 8.84
CA THR A 5 -7.02 -12.47 8.00
C THR A 5 -5.66 -11.83 8.31
N ALA A 6 -5.19 -11.94 9.56
CA ALA A 6 -3.89 -11.40 9.98
C ALA A 6 -2.70 -12.15 9.38
N TYR A 7 -2.81 -13.47 9.20
CA TYR A 7 -1.76 -14.28 8.57
C TYR A 7 -1.53 -13.95 7.08
N ILE A 8 -2.54 -13.41 6.39
CA ILE A 8 -2.45 -13.07 4.97
C ILE A 8 -1.92 -11.64 4.82
N THR A 9 -2.34 -10.69 5.67
CA THR A 9 -1.91 -9.28 5.56
C THR A 9 -0.49 -9.02 6.07
N ALA A 10 -0.04 -9.74 7.10
CA ALA A 10 1.31 -9.57 7.64
C ALA A 10 2.44 -9.80 6.61
N PRO A 11 2.48 -10.90 5.83
CA PRO A 11 3.53 -11.11 4.85
C PRO A 11 3.48 -10.08 3.72
N LEU A 12 2.29 -9.63 3.31
CA LEU A 12 2.13 -8.61 2.28
C LEU A 12 2.72 -7.26 2.69
N LEU A 13 2.53 -6.87 3.95
CA LEU A 13 3.13 -5.65 4.50
C LEU A 13 4.66 -5.74 4.58
N VAL A 14 5.20 -6.92 4.95
CA VAL A 14 6.65 -7.15 4.99
C VAL A 14 7.26 -7.04 3.59
N LEU A 15 6.62 -7.62 2.58
CA LEU A 15 7.08 -7.54 1.18
C LEU A 15 7.06 -6.11 0.64
N ALA A 16 5.97 -5.38 0.87
CA ALA A 16 5.85 -3.98 0.44
C ALA A 16 6.89 -3.08 1.13
N TYR A 17 7.16 -3.31 2.41
CA TYR A 17 8.16 -2.54 3.15
C TYR A 17 9.60 -2.77 2.64
N GLY A 18 9.91 -4.01 2.23
CA GLY A 18 11.22 -4.35 1.68
C GLY A 18 11.60 -3.54 0.44
N ALA A 19 10.67 -3.39 -0.51
CA ALA A 19 10.90 -2.60 -1.72
C ALA A 19 11.14 -1.12 -1.40
N ILE A 20 10.34 -0.54 -0.50
CA ILE A 20 10.47 0.87 -0.09
C ILE A 20 11.84 1.13 0.56
N VAL A 21 12.31 0.22 1.42
CA VAL A 21 13.62 0.36 2.06
C VAL A 21 14.74 0.28 1.05
N ILE A 22 14.65 -0.63 0.06
CA ILE A 22 15.64 -0.76 -1.01
C ILE A 22 15.72 0.52 -1.85
N ASP A 23 14.57 1.06 -2.25
CA ASP A 23 14.51 2.30 -3.04
C ASP A 23 15.14 3.48 -2.29
N ILE A 24 14.87 3.59 -0.98
CA ILE A 24 15.43 4.64 -0.12
C ILE A 24 16.94 4.45 0.04
N VAL A 25 17.41 3.23 0.34
CA VAL A 25 18.83 2.94 0.55
C VAL A 25 19.63 3.18 -0.72
N ILE A 26 19.15 2.70 -1.88
CA ILE A 26 19.80 2.95 -3.17
C ILE A 26 19.80 4.45 -3.48
N GLY A 27 18.69 5.15 -3.22
CA GLY A 27 18.62 6.59 -3.43
C GLY A 27 19.58 7.40 -2.56
N PHE A 28 19.90 6.94 -1.34
CA PHE A 28 20.93 7.57 -0.49
C PHE A 28 22.36 7.14 -0.85
N MET A 29 22.56 5.94 -1.40
CA MET A 29 23.87 5.41 -1.78
C MET A 29 24.35 5.90 -3.15
N ALA A 30 23.42 6.20 -4.05
CA ALA A 30 23.74 6.70 -5.38
C ALA A 30 24.25 8.14 -5.32
N ALA A 31 25.38 8.41 -5.99
CA ALA A 31 25.93 9.77 -6.08
C ALA A 31 25.09 10.67 -7.01
N ASP A 32 24.46 10.08 -8.01
CA ASP A 32 23.56 10.69 -8.98
C ASP A 32 22.54 9.66 -9.47
N HIS A 33 21.59 10.11 -10.31
CA HIS A 33 20.54 9.23 -10.84
C HIS A 33 21.11 8.11 -11.72
N ASP A 34 22.21 8.37 -12.43
CA ASP A 34 22.84 7.38 -13.32
C ASP A 34 23.53 6.26 -12.51
N ALA A 35 24.05 6.58 -11.31
CA ALA A 35 24.62 5.61 -10.39
C ALA A 35 23.59 4.69 -9.72
N MET A 36 22.28 4.98 -9.81
CA MET A 36 21.23 4.11 -9.26
C MET A 36 21.13 2.78 -10.02
N GLY A 37 21.32 2.79 -11.35
CA GLY A 37 21.16 1.60 -12.19
C GLY A 37 22.06 0.43 -11.76
N PRO A 38 23.39 0.63 -11.68
CA PRO A 38 24.33 -0.41 -11.25
C PRO A 38 24.08 -0.92 -9.82
N LEU A 39 23.60 -0.06 -8.91
CA LEU A 39 23.24 -0.46 -7.54
C LEU A 39 21.98 -1.34 -7.51
N PHE A 40 20.97 -1.02 -8.34
CA PHE A 40 19.79 -1.85 -8.50
C PHE A 40 20.12 -3.21 -9.11
N GLU A 41 21.05 -3.28 -10.08
CA GLU A 41 21.49 -4.55 -10.65
C GLU A 41 22.12 -5.47 -9.60
N GLN A 42 22.90 -4.91 -8.66
CA GLN A 42 23.48 -5.70 -7.56
C GLN A 42 22.42 -6.26 -6.61
N VAL A 43 21.36 -5.50 -6.32
CA VAL A 43 20.23 -5.96 -5.51
C VAL A 43 19.42 -7.02 -6.25
N GLN A 44 19.19 -6.84 -7.56
CA GLN A 44 18.46 -7.79 -8.40
C GLN A 44 19.24 -9.08 -8.67
N ALA A 45 20.58 -9.03 -8.62
CA ALA A 45 21.44 -10.21 -8.74
C ALA A 45 21.27 -11.21 -7.58
N VAL A 46 20.64 -10.81 -6.46
CA VAL A 46 20.28 -11.73 -5.38
C VAL A 46 19.16 -12.67 -5.85
N PRO A 47 19.37 -14.00 -5.85
CA PRO A 47 18.38 -14.95 -6.31
C PRO A 47 17.03 -14.78 -5.60
N GLY A 48 15.98 -14.50 -6.37
CA GLY A 48 14.63 -14.30 -5.84
C GLY A 48 14.33 -12.89 -5.34
N ALA A 49 15.31 -11.98 -5.21
CA ALA A 49 15.03 -10.59 -4.82
C ALA A 49 14.20 -9.87 -5.88
N GLN A 50 14.55 -9.98 -7.15
CA GLN A 50 13.77 -9.40 -8.25
C GLN A 50 12.32 -9.92 -8.25
N LEU A 51 12.15 -11.24 -8.15
CA LEU A 51 10.83 -11.87 -8.14
C LEU A 51 10.00 -11.46 -6.91
N VAL A 52 10.59 -11.45 -5.73
CA VAL A 52 9.87 -11.22 -4.47
C VAL A 52 9.60 -9.74 -4.22
N ILE A 53 10.54 -8.87 -4.61
CA ILE A 53 10.54 -7.45 -4.22
C ILE A 53 10.00 -6.56 -5.34
N HIS A 54 10.33 -6.87 -6.59
CA HIS A 54 10.02 -6.00 -7.73
C HIS A 54 8.93 -6.56 -8.65
N ASP A 55 8.82 -7.88 -8.78
CA ASP A 55 7.81 -8.48 -9.66
C ASP A 55 6.57 -8.94 -8.87
N ALA A 56 6.62 -10.12 -8.24
CA ALA A 56 5.46 -10.76 -7.64
C ALA A 56 4.98 -10.05 -6.36
N GLY A 57 5.88 -9.48 -5.55
CA GLY A 57 5.54 -8.79 -4.31
C GLY A 57 4.56 -7.62 -4.52
N PRO A 58 4.89 -6.66 -5.39
CA PRO A 58 3.99 -5.55 -5.71
C PRO A 58 2.63 -6.02 -6.27
N PHE A 59 2.61 -6.98 -7.19
CA PHE A 59 1.36 -7.52 -7.73
C PHE A 59 0.50 -8.21 -6.66
N LEU A 60 1.12 -9.00 -5.78
CA LEU A 60 0.41 -9.69 -4.71
C LEU A 60 -0.20 -8.69 -3.72
N PHE A 61 0.54 -7.60 -3.41
CA PHE A 61 0.04 -6.49 -2.59
C PHE A 61 -1.17 -5.83 -3.24
N TYR A 62 -1.09 -5.48 -4.53
CA TYR A 62 -2.18 -4.86 -5.28
C TYR A 62 -3.45 -5.72 -5.33
N VAL A 63 -3.29 -7.01 -5.63
CA VAL A 63 -4.41 -7.97 -5.66
C VAL A 63 -5.04 -8.11 -4.28
N ALA A 64 -4.23 -8.24 -3.24
CA ALA A 64 -4.73 -8.38 -1.88
C ALA A 64 -5.41 -7.11 -1.36
N GLN A 65 -4.87 -5.93 -1.67
CA GLN A 65 -5.50 -4.65 -1.37
C GLN A 65 -6.89 -4.55 -2.01
N LEU A 66 -7.00 -4.86 -3.31
CA LEU A 66 -8.28 -4.82 -4.00
C LEU A 66 -9.27 -5.84 -3.42
N ALA A 67 -8.82 -7.07 -3.18
CA ALA A 67 -9.63 -8.13 -2.58
C ALA A 67 -10.17 -7.72 -1.21
N LEU A 68 -9.33 -7.10 -0.37
CA LEU A 68 -9.71 -6.62 0.96
C LEU A 68 -10.77 -5.52 0.86
N VAL A 69 -10.59 -4.53 -0.03
CA VAL A 69 -11.52 -3.41 -0.20
C VAL A 69 -12.87 -3.90 -0.76
N VAL A 70 -12.85 -4.82 -1.71
CA VAL A 70 -14.06 -5.48 -2.24
C VAL A 70 -14.78 -6.26 -1.14
N HIS A 71 -14.04 -7.02 -0.33
CA HIS A 71 -14.61 -7.75 0.80
C HIS A 71 -15.28 -6.82 1.82
N LEU A 72 -14.63 -5.70 2.17
CA LEU A 72 -15.20 -4.68 3.05
C LEU A 72 -16.47 -4.04 2.46
N ALA A 73 -16.50 -3.83 1.13
CA ALA A 73 -17.67 -3.30 0.44
C ALA A 73 -18.84 -4.30 0.43
N ALA A 74 -18.56 -5.60 0.20
CA ALA A 74 -19.54 -6.67 0.27
C ALA A 74 -20.19 -6.78 1.66
N HIS A 75 -19.40 -6.55 2.72
CA HIS A 75 -19.89 -6.47 4.11
C HIS A 75 -20.48 -5.10 4.49
N LYS A 76 -20.67 -4.18 3.54
CA LYS A 76 -21.20 -2.81 3.74
C LYS A 76 -20.44 -1.97 4.77
N GLN A 77 -19.18 -2.31 5.05
CA GLN A 77 -18.34 -1.57 6.01
C GLN A 77 -17.75 -0.30 5.39
N VAL A 78 -17.52 -0.31 4.07
CA VAL A 78 -17.12 0.85 3.27
C VAL A 78 -18.18 1.21 2.23
N LYS A 79 -18.09 2.41 1.64
CA LYS A 79 -19.03 2.83 0.60
C LYS A 79 -18.72 2.11 -0.72
N ILE A 80 -19.73 1.89 -1.55
CA ILE A 80 -19.60 1.12 -2.80
C ILE A 80 -18.70 1.78 -3.87
N TRP A 81 -18.41 3.08 -3.73
CA TRP A 81 -17.45 3.78 -4.60
C TRP A 81 -15.98 3.63 -4.15
N THR A 82 -15.73 3.15 -2.92
CA THR A 82 -14.37 2.95 -2.40
C THR A 82 -13.57 1.92 -3.24
N PRO A 83 -14.11 0.73 -3.60
CA PRO A 83 -13.40 -0.20 -4.49
C PRO A 83 -13.09 0.38 -5.87
N ALA A 84 -14.01 1.19 -6.43
CA ALA A 84 -13.81 1.82 -7.73
C ALA A 84 -12.64 2.81 -7.68
N LEU A 85 -12.54 3.64 -6.65
CA LEU A 85 -11.41 4.56 -6.50
C LEU A 85 -10.08 3.85 -6.25
N VAL A 86 -10.09 2.76 -5.47
CA VAL A 86 -8.89 1.93 -5.27
C VAL A 86 -8.46 1.31 -6.60
N ALA A 87 -9.39 0.82 -7.42
CA ALA A 87 -9.08 0.31 -8.75
C ALA A 87 -8.52 1.40 -9.68
N VAL A 88 -9.01 2.64 -9.59
CA VAL A 88 -8.47 3.78 -10.33
C VAL A 88 -7.04 4.11 -9.86
N ASP A 89 -6.79 4.15 -8.55
CA ASP A 89 -5.44 4.31 -7.98
C ASP A 89 -4.47 3.24 -8.48
N LEU A 90 -4.89 1.97 -8.51
CA LEU A 90 -4.11 0.85 -9.04
C LEU A 90 -3.79 0.98 -10.54
N ALA A 91 -4.69 1.56 -11.33
CA ALA A 91 -4.54 1.66 -12.77
C ALA A 91 -3.66 2.84 -13.20
N LEU A 92 -3.65 3.94 -12.44
CA LEU A 92 -2.95 5.18 -12.84
C LEU A 92 -1.43 4.99 -13.03
N PRO A 93 -0.68 4.35 -12.11
CA PRO A 93 0.75 4.11 -12.27
C PRO A 93 1.10 3.19 -13.45
N LEU A 94 0.16 2.33 -13.88
CA LEU A 94 0.34 1.45 -15.04
C LEU A 94 0.24 2.21 -16.36
N VAL A 95 -0.51 3.31 -16.39
CA VAL A 95 -0.64 4.18 -17.57
C VAL A 95 0.52 5.17 -17.63
N ASN A 96 0.78 5.87 -16.53
CA ASN A 96 1.91 6.77 -16.40
C ASN A 96 2.30 6.91 -14.92
N LYS A 97 3.59 6.71 -14.61
CA LYS A 97 4.15 6.92 -13.28
C LYS A 97 3.96 8.35 -12.75
N ASP A 98 3.86 9.37 -13.63
CA ASP A 98 3.57 10.75 -13.21
C ASP A 98 2.20 10.90 -12.54
N LEU A 99 1.29 9.95 -12.77
CA LEU A 99 -0.05 9.94 -12.18
C LEU A 99 -0.09 9.30 -10.79
N MET A 100 1.03 8.82 -10.24
CA MET A 100 1.08 8.20 -8.91
C MET A 100 0.57 9.16 -7.83
N SER A 101 0.95 10.45 -7.89
CA SER A 101 0.45 11.48 -6.96
C SER A 101 -1.07 11.66 -7.05
N VAL A 102 -1.63 11.53 -8.25
CA VAL A 102 -3.08 11.61 -8.49
C VAL A 102 -3.79 10.36 -7.98
N GLY A 103 -3.21 9.17 -8.18
CA GLY A 103 -3.70 7.92 -7.58
C GLY A 103 -3.74 7.99 -6.06
N ALA A 104 -2.66 8.46 -5.44
CA ALA A 104 -2.60 8.64 -3.99
C ALA A 104 -3.71 9.55 -3.45
N LEU A 105 -4.09 10.61 -4.17
CA LEU A 105 -5.23 11.45 -3.81
C LEU A 105 -6.56 10.68 -3.88
N PHE A 106 -6.78 9.88 -4.93
CA PHE A 106 -7.97 9.02 -5.02
C PHE A 106 -8.02 8.00 -3.88
N LEU A 107 -6.89 7.39 -3.54
CA LEU A 107 -6.78 6.48 -2.41
C LEU A 107 -7.15 7.17 -1.09
N LEU A 108 -6.63 8.37 -0.85
CA LEU A 108 -6.88 9.16 0.35
C LEU A 108 -8.36 9.55 0.48
N VAL A 109 -8.99 9.96 -0.63
CA VAL A 109 -10.43 10.26 -0.70
C VAL A 109 -11.26 9.00 -0.46
N SER A 110 -10.83 7.84 -0.96
CA SER A 110 -11.54 6.56 -0.78
C SER A 110 -11.70 6.14 0.68
N PHE A 111 -10.68 6.43 1.52
CA PHE A 111 -10.66 6.08 2.94
C PHE A 111 -11.11 7.19 3.90
N TRP A 112 -11.33 8.41 3.38
CA TRP A 112 -11.83 9.55 4.17
C TRP A 112 -13.08 9.24 5.02
N PRO A 113 -14.11 8.53 4.52
CA PRO A 113 -15.30 8.22 5.32
C PRO A 113 -15.01 7.26 6.48
N LEU A 114 -14.00 6.39 6.33
CA LEU A 114 -13.58 5.43 7.34
C LEU A 114 -12.77 6.12 8.46
N ALA A 115 -11.89 7.04 8.09
CA ALA A 115 -11.13 7.86 9.04
C ALA A 115 -12.06 8.68 9.95
N ARG A 116 -13.14 9.26 9.39
CA ARG A 116 -14.11 10.05 10.16
C ARG A 116 -14.93 9.25 11.17
N ARG A 117 -15.10 7.93 10.97
CA ARG A 117 -15.79 7.05 11.94
C ARG A 117 -14.89 6.63 13.09
N SER A 118 -13.59 6.76 12.94
CA SER A 118 -12.56 6.24 13.86
C SER A 118 -12.10 7.24 14.90
N ILE A 119 -12.82 8.36 15.09
CA ILE A 119 -12.59 9.29 16.21
C ILE A 119 -13.55 8.89 17.33
N PRO A 120 -13.18 7.98 18.25
CA PRO A 120 -13.90 7.86 19.51
C PRO A 120 -13.78 9.20 20.24
N ALA A 121 -14.93 9.75 20.61
CA ALA A 121 -15.00 10.92 21.46
C ALA A 121 -14.23 10.64 22.76
N ALA A 122 -13.00 11.14 22.86
CA ALA A 122 -12.20 11.22 24.09
C ALA A 122 -12.81 12.24 25.08
N ARG A 123 -14.14 12.18 25.28
CA ARG A 123 -14.92 13.16 26.03
C ARG A 123 -16.13 12.50 26.66
N ARG A 124 -15.94 11.60 27.63
CA ARG A 124 -16.97 11.32 28.65
C ARG A 124 -16.52 10.58 29.92
N THR A 125 -15.32 10.82 30.43
CA THR A 125 -14.90 10.28 31.75
C THR A 125 -14.24 11.34 32.64
N SER A 126 -14.79 12.56 32.68
CA SER A 126 -14.39 13.57 33.68
C SER A 126 -15.60 14.32 34.26
N VAL A 127 -16.71 13.62 34.47
CA VAL A 127 -17.84 14.12 35.26
C VAL A 127 -18.25 12.97 36.18
N HIS A 128 -18.16 13.20 37.49
CA HIS A 128 -18.32 12.26 38.62
C HIS A 128 -17.01 11.76 39.25
N ALA A 129 -16.27 12.70 39.83
CA ALA A 129 -15.52 12.49 41.08
C ALA A 129 -15.88 13.65 42.02
#